data_AF-A0A7K2M1U2-F1
#
_entry.id   AF-A0A7K2M1U2-F1
#
_cell.length_a   1.000
_cell.length_b   1.000
_cell.length_c   1.000
_cell.angle_alpha   90.00
_cell.angle_beta   90.00
_cell.angle_gamma   90.00
#
_symmetry.space_group_name_H-M   'P 1'
#
loop_
_entity.id
_entity.type
_entity.pdbx_description
1 polymer ?
#
loop_
_entity_poly.entity_id
_entity_poly.type
_entity_poly.pdbx_seq_one_letter_code
_entity_poly.pdbx_strand_id
1 'polypeptide(L)'
;VAAGVLRAAARHMAESAAAVCPPGGEPLVALTGGLFNMGYPLLVPLERELALRLPHARRVAAEGDPLHGSARIAAELAEGRLALPGDEKMLYVPPAQRD
;
A
#
# COMPACT_ATOMS: atom_id res chain seq x y z
N VAL A 1 2.54 17.49 -21.72
CA VAL A 1 1.83 17.53 -20.42
C VAL A 1 1.83 16.18 -19.70
N ALA A 2 1.20 15.12 -20.26
CA ALA A 2 1.05 13.82 -19.59
C ALA A 2 2.36 13.22 -19.03
N ALA A 3 3.43 13.18 -19.81
CA ALA A 3 4.73 12.67 -19.33
C ALA A 3 5.30 13.49 -18.15
N GLY A 4 5.02 14.80 -18.09
CA GLY A 4 5.39 15.64 -16.96
C GLY A 4 4.60 15.31 -15.69
N VAL A 5 3.30 15.02 -15.84
CA VAL A 5 2.44 14.58 -14.74
C VAL A 5 2.92 13.24 -14.17
N LEU A 6 3.24 12.26 -15.03
CA LEU A 6 3.71 10.95 -14.57
C LEU A 6 5.06 11.04 -13.84
N ARG A 7 5.98 11.89 -14.31
CA ARG A 7 7.25 12.16 -13.60
C ARG A 7 7.02 12.81 -12.24
N ALA A 8 6.12 13.80 -12.17
CA ALA A 8 5.78 14.44 -10.90
C ALA A 8 5.12 13.46 -9.91
N ALA A 9 4.21 12.61 -10.39
CA ALA A 9 3.58 11.57 -9.60
C ALA A 9 4.60 10.56 -9.06
N ALA A 10 5.49 10.05 -9.92
CA ALA A 10 6.58 9.15 -9.53
C ALA A 10 7.47 9.75 -8.43
N ARG A 11 7.84 11.03 -8.56
CA ARG A 11 8.63 11.74 -7.56
C ARG A 11 7.90 11.83 -6.21
N HIS A 12 6.63 12.27 -6.20
CA HIS A 12 5.86 12.40 -4.96
C HIS A 12 5.61 11.05 -4.28
N MET A 13 5.41 9.98 -5.05
CA MET A 13 5.32 8.61 -4.51
C MET A 13 6.63 8.20 -3.82
N ALA A 14 7.78 8.43 -4.46
CA ALA A 14 9.08 8.11 -3.88
C ALA A 14 9.41 8.98 -2.64
N GLU A 15 9.01 10.25 -2.64
CA GLU A 15 9.14 11.14 -1.47
C GLU A 15 8.29 10.66 -0.30
N SER A 16 7.05 10.24 -0.57
CA SER A 16 6.16 9.68 0.45
C SER A 16 6.70 8.37 1.02
N ALA A 17 7.23 7.49 0.16
CA ALA A 17 7.90 6.27 0.59
C ALA A 17 9.14 6.59 1.45
N ALA A 18 9.95 7.57 1.05
CA ALA A 18 11.15 7.96 1.79
C ALA A 18 10.83 8.55 3.17
N ALA A 19 9.72 9.29 3.30
CA ALA A 19 9.30 9.88 4.57
C ALA A 19 8.93 8.84 5.64
N VAL A 20 8.48 7.65 5.24
CA VAL A 20 8.04 6.59 6.17
C VAL A 20 9.02 5.41 6.24
N CYS A 21 9.96 5.31 5.31
CA CYS A 21 10.91 4.21 5.26
C CYS A 21 11.89 4.28 6.45
N PRO A 22 12.09 3.17 7.19
CA PRO A 22 13.08 3.14 8.25
C PRO A 22 14.48 3.50 7.74
N PRO A 23 15.29 4.24 8.52
CA PRO A 23 16.63 4.66 8.12
C PRO A 23 17.66 3.52 8.12
N GLY A 24 17.31 2.33 8.62
CA GLY A 24 18.22 1.17 8.71
C GLY A 24 17.49 -0.16 8.56
N GLY A 25 18.27 -1.23 8.47
CA GLY A 25 17.79 -2.57 8.16
C GLY A 25 17.63 -2.80 6.64
N GLU A 26 16.81 -3.79 6.27
CA GLU A 26 16.49 -4.12 4.88
C GLU A 26 15.01 -3.85 4.59
N PRO A 27 14.59 -2.57 4.51
CA PRO A 27 13.19 -2.24 4.31
C PRO A 27 12.71 -2.76 2.96
N LEU A 28 11.53 -3.38 2.96
CA LEU A 28 10.88 -3.89 1.76
C LEU A 28 9.86 -2.87 1.25
N VAL A 29 9.90 -2.59 -0.05
CA VAL A 29 8.96 -1.68 -0.72
C VAL A 29 8.18 -2.46 -1.76
N ALA A 30 6.86 -2.51 -1.61
CA ALA A 30 5.91 -3.04 -2.58
C ALA A 30 5.12 -1.89 -3.24
N LEU A 31 4.79 -2.03 -4.52
CA LEU A 31 3.89 -1.11 -5.24
C LEU A 31 2.54 -1.79 -5.39
N THR A 32 1.49 -1.22 -4.81
CA THR A 32 0.15 -1.81 -4.75
C THR A 32 -0.88 -0.94 -5.48
N GLY A 33 -1.91 -1.57 -6.04
CA GLY A 33 -3.01 -0.88 -6.71
C GLY A 33 -2.87 -0.76 -8.23
N GLY A 34 -4.01 -0.53 -8.89
CA GLY A 34 -4.13 -0.66 -10.35
C GLY A 34 -3.40 0.41 -11.18
N LEU A 35 -2.95 1.51 -10.57
CA LEU A 35 -2.24 2.58 -11.27
C LEU A 35 -0.93 2.06 -11.91
N PHE A 36 -0.27 1.09 -11.27
CA PHE A 36 0.98 0.51 -11.75
C PHE A 36 0.82 -0.38 -12.99
N ASN A 37 -0.42 -0.76 -13.35
CA ASN A 37 -0.72 -1.45 -14.60
C ASN A 37 -0.51 -0.56 -15.84
N MET A 38 -0.28 0.75 -15.66
CA MET A 38 0.14 1.65 -16.74
C MET A 38 1.49 1.26 -17.35
N GLY A 39 2.32 0.52 -16.60
CA GLY A 39 3.60 0.01 -17.07
C GLY A 39 4.69 1.07 -17.14
N TYR A 40 5.60 0.93 -18.12
CA TYR A 40 6.83 1.73 -18.24
C TYR A 40 6.66 3.25 -18.11
N PRO A 41 5.61 3.91 -18.63
CA PRO A 41 5.43 5.36 -18.49
C PRO A 41 5.43 5.86 -17.04
N LEU A 42 5.00 5.03 -16.08
CA LEU A 42 5.04 5.34 -14.65
C LEU A 42 6.15 4.58 -13.92
N LEU A 43 6.38 3.31 -14.26
CA LEU A 43 7.33 2.47 -13.54
C LEU A 43 8.78 2.95 -13.70
N VAL A 44 9.19 3.33 -14.91
CA VAL A 44 10.57 3.80 -15.15
C VAL A 44 10.93 5.05 -14.35
N PRO A 45 10.14 6.15 -14.35
CA PRO A 45 10.46 7.30 -13.53
C PRO A 45 10.37 6.97 -12.03
N LEU A 46 9.45 6.12 -11.60
CA LEU A 46 9.33 5.76 -10.19
C LEU A 46 10.53 4.95 -9.69
N GLU A 47 11.00 3.97 -10.46
CA GLU A 47 12.20 3.20 -10.13
C GLU A 47 13.43 4.09 -9.98
N ARG A 48 13.58 5.10 -10.85
CA ARG A 48 14.66 6.09 -10.73
C ARG A 48 14.57 6.89 -9.44
N GLU A 49 13.40 7.43 -9.12
CA GLU A 49 13.21 8.25 -7.92
C GLU A 49 13.37 7.42 -6.63
N LEU A 50 12.94 6.16 -6.63
CA LEU A 50 13.16 5.22 -5.53
C LEU A 50 14.64 4.86 -5.38
N ALA A 51 15.36 4.58 -6.47
CA ALA A 51 16.79 4.30 -6.40
C ALA A 51 17.60 5.49 -5.86
N LEU A 52 17.17 6.72 -6.17
CA LEU A 52 17.82 7.94 -5.67
C LEU A 52 17.56 8.19 -4.18
N ARG A 53 16.33 7.92 -3.70
CA ARG A 53 15.91 8.27 -2.33
C ARG A 53 16.04 7.13 -1.33
N LEU A 54 15.85 5.91 -1.80
CA LEU A 54 15.79 4.68 -1.00
C LEU A 54 16.73 3.61 -1.57
N PRO A 55 18.04 3.90 -1.75
CA PRO A 55 18.98 2.94 -2.32
C PRO A 55 19.15 1.68 -1.46
N HIS A 56 18.83 1.76 -0.16
CA HIS A 56 18.89 0.65 0.79
C HIS A 56 17.61 -0.19 0.84
N ALA A 57 16.51 0.27 0.24
CA ALA A 57 15.25 -0.45 0.26
C ALA A 57 15.16 -1.46 -0.88
N ARG A 58 14.70 -2.67 -0.58
CA ARG A 58 14.52 -3.73 -1.57
C ARG A 58 13.11 -3.69 -2.14
N ARG A 59 13.01 -3.60 -3.47
CA ARG A 59 11.74 -3.76 -4.17
C ARG A 59 11.28 -5.21 -4.12
N VAL A 60 10.03 -5.42 -3.73
CA VAL A 60 9.35 -6.71 -3.74
C VAL A 60 8.04 -6.62 -4.50
N ALA A 61 7.56 -7.76 -4.98
CA ALA A 61 6.20 -7.87 -5.49
C ALA A 61 5.21 -7.59 -4.37
N ALA A 62 4.08 -6.97 -4.72
CA ALA A 62 2.96 -6.86 -3.79
C ALA A 62 2.40 -8.25 -3.48
N GLU A 63 2.07 -8.49 -2.22
CA GLU A 63 1.40 -9.72 -1.81
C GLU A 63 -0.12 -9.57 -1.99
N GLY A 64 -0.70 -10.51 -2.73
CA GLY A 64 -2.13 -10.55 -2.98
C GLY A 64 -2.69 -9.35 -3.75
N ASP A 65 -4.00 -9.34 -3.89
CA ASP A 65 -4.77 -8.22 -4.43
C ASP A 65 -5.65 -7.59 -3.33
N PRO A 66 -6.33 -6.45 -3.60
CA PRO A 66 -7.21 -5.83 -2.61
C PRO A 66 -8.36 -6.73 -2.11
N LEU A 67 -8.82 -7.68 -2.93
CA LEU A 67 -9.85 -8.63 -2.53
C LEU A 67 -9.29 -9.66 -1.55
N HIS A 68 -8.05 -10.11 -1.74
CA HIS A 68 -7.36 -11.01 -0.80
C HIS A 68 -7.29 -10.42 0.61
N GLY A 69 -6.91 -9.14 0.72
CA GLY A 69 -6.91 -8.43 2.01
C GLY A 69 -8.31 -8.35 2.64
N SER A 70 -9.33 -8.07 1.83
CA SER A 70 -10.73 -7.97 2.28
C SER A 70 -11.27 -9.31 2.77
N ALA A 71 -11.02 -10.39 2.04
CA ALA A 71 -11.42 -11.75 2.41
C ALA A 71 -10.76 -12.21 3.71
N ARG A 72 -9.48 -11.89 3.91
CA ARG A 72 -8.76 -12.21 5.15
C ARG A 72 -9.36 -11.48 6.34
N ILE A 73 -9.68 -10.19 6.21
CA ILE A 73 -10.35 -9.43 7.28
C ILE A 73 -11.73 -10.04 7.59
N ALA A 74 -12.52 -10.38 6.57
CA ALA A 74 -13.84 -10.98 6.76
C ALA A 74 -13.79 -12.32 7.48
N ALA A 75 -12.83 -13.19 7.14
CA ALA A 75 -12.62 -14.47 7.82
C ALA A 75 -12.25 -14.28 9.30
N GLU A 76 -11.26 -13.43 9.59
CA GLU A 76 -10.84 -13.15 10.97
C GLU A 76 -11.95 -12.49 11.80
N LEU A 77 -12.82 -11.68 11.19
CA LEU A 77 -14.02 -11.15 11.84
C LEU A 77 -15.05 -12.25 12.13
N ALA A 78 -15.34 -13.12 11.16
CA ALA A 78 -16.29 -14.22 11.32
C ALA A 78 -15.88 -15.20 12.42
N GLU A 79 -14.57 -15.36 12.62
CA GLU A 79 -13.99 -16.27 13.61
C GLU A 79 -13.63 -15.57 14.93
N GLY A 80 -13.92 -14.26 15.07
CA GLY A 80 -13.68 -13.50 16.29
C GLY A 80 -12.19 -13.35 16.65
N ARG A 81 -11.31 -13.41 15.65
CA ARG A 81 -9.85 -13.39 15.81
C ARG A 81 -9.17 -12.13 15.30
N LEU A 82 -9.91 -11.21 14.67
CA LEU A 82 -9.33 -9.98 14.13
C LEU A 82 -8.63 -9.18 15.24
N ALA A 83 -7.31 -9.10 15.16
CA ALA A 83 -6.46 -8.40 16.14
C ALA A 83 -6.23 -6.91 15.82
N LEU A 84 -6.96 -6.35 14.85
CA LEU A 84 -6.88 -4.92 14.55
C LEU A 84 -7.51 -4.11 15.70
N PRO A 85 -6.89 -3.00 16.12
CA PRO A 85 -7.46 -2.16 17.18
C PRO A 85 -8.81 -1.59 16.73
N GLY A 86 -9.82 -1.73 17.59
CA GLY A 86 -11.10 -1.05 17.39
C GLY A 86 -10.98 0.43 17.75
N ASP A 87 -11.52 1.31 16.90
CA ASP A 87 -11.75 2.72 17.22
C ASP A 87 -13.26 2.95 17.37
N GLU A 88 -13.67 3.68 18.40
CA GLU A 88 -15.09 3.94 18.72
C GLU A 88 -15.84 4.66 17.59
N LYS A 89 -15.12 5.34 16.69
CA LYS A 89 -15.67 6.04 15.51
C LYS A 89 -15.74 5.15 14.26
N MET A 90 -15.29 3.90 14.31
CA MET A 90 -15.43 2.99 13.18
C MET A 90 -16.89 2.61 12.95
N LEU A 91 -17.23 2.37 11.68
CA LEU A 91 -18.51 1.80 11.29
C LEU A 91 -18.69 0.42 11.96
N TYR A 92 -19.71 0.30 12.81
CA TYR A 92 -20.06 -0.94 13.50
C TYR A 92 -21.42 -1.45 13.01
N VAL A 93 -21.52 -2.76 12.81
CA VAL A 93 -22.79 -3.45 12.54
C VAL A 93 -23.27 -4.09 13.85
N PRO A 94 -24.31 -3.56 14.50
CA PRO A 94 -24.85 -4.17 15.70
C PRO A 94 -25.40 -5.56 15.41
N PRO A 95 -25.28 -6.53 16.35
CA PRO A 95 -25.92 -7.82 16.22
C PRO A 95 -27.42 -7.61 16.02
N ALA A 96 -28.04 -8.49 15.22
CA ALA A 96 -29.48 -8.47 15.03
C ALA A 96 -30.16 -8.49 16.40
N GLN A 97 -31.04 -7.51 16.64
CA GLN A 97 -31.82 -7.46 17.87
C GLN A 97 -32.67 -8.73 17.92
N ARG A 98 -32.42 -9.56 18.94
CA ARG A 98 -33.26 -10.73 19.21
C ARG A 98 -34.48 -10.24 19.97
N ASP A 99 -35.66 -10.61 19.49
CA ASP A 99 -36.97 -10.36 20.11
C ASP A 99 -37.03 -10.91 21.55
#